data_AF-A0A3B1KHX8-F1
#
_entry.id   AF-A0A3B1KHX8-F1
#
_cell.length_a   1.000
_cell.length_b   1.000
_cell.length_c   1.000
_cell.angle_alpha   90.00
_cell.angle_beta   90.00
_cell.angle_gamma   90.00
#
_symmetry.space_group_name_H-M   'P 1'
#
loop_
_entity.id
_entity.type
_entity.pdbx_description
1 polymer ?
#
loop_
_entity_poly.entity_id
_entity_poly.type
_entity_poly.pdbx_seq_one_letter_code
_entity_poly.pdbx_strand_id
1 'polypeptide(L)'
;MSAVTSRLSKQQEMKLCSMLSCSRLSLLFKASVHGYTGAAFHQKCDNQGPTVTVAYNNSGYIFGAYTSKNYAQTGQNILDENAFLFSFNEREMKKDPLRVVCAAGQYSSYDTSTGPYFHSLVFLHNNTPTVYSNPGTFNFDPVEMHGNDLQLIECEVYRVEVGNGSLMEKPWRTVLWNSERRKALMDMITGWKHGVSSVKQARVLLVGPVGAGKSSFFNSINSVFKGYVSNQANTGCAGTSLTTQFRAYSVKAGSNGLPLPIVLCDTMGLEENLNAGLDIDDFTSILKGHIQNKYQFNPSMPLQAESPSFCKAPALKDKIHTVAYVLDASKVKLLSNKMVEKLAAFRRKANQMGISQLVLLTKIDEACPSVASDLKTLYHSHYMYKTAQEVSTNLGVSLSAVVPVKNYCQELELDPHVDILLLNSFVQILRATESFFDDIYSEPE
;
A
#
# COMPACT_ATOMS: atom_id res chain seq x y z
N MET A 1 15.23 19.39 -32.07
CA MET A 1 13.98 19.83 -31.43
C MET A 1 14.18 19.72 -29.93
N SER A 2 14.10 20.83 -29.18
CA SER A 2 14.15 20.74 -27.71
C SER A 2 12.93 19.96 -27.23
N ALA A 3 13.13 18.99 -26.36
CA ALA A 3 12.01 18.26 -25.75
C ALA A 3 11.13 19.27 -25.00
N VAL A 4 9.81 19.22 -25.21
CA VAL A 4 8.86 20.03 -24.44
C VAL A 4 8.87 19.48 -23.02
N THR A 5 9.32 20.29 -22.06
CA THR A 5 9.42 19.88 -20.65
C THR A 5 8.20 20.34 -19.85
N SER A 6 7.71 19.45 -19.00
CA SER A 6 6.64 19.72 -18.03
C SER A 6 7.06 20.77 -17.01
N ARG A 7 6.11 21.60 -16.57
CA ARG A 7 6.26 22.51 -15.42
C ARG A 7 6.09 21.81 -14.08
N LEU A 8 5.44 20.64 -14.05
CA LEU A 8 5.24 19.89 -12.81
C LEU A 8 6.60 19.52 -12.19
N SER A 9 6.77 19.87 -10.93
CA SER A 9 7.82 19.25 -10.12
C SER A 9 7.44 17.80 -9.80
N LYS A 10 8.43 16.96 -9.47
CA LYS A 10 8.18 15.57 -9.06
C LYS A 10 7.16 15.48 -7.92
N GLN A 11 7.18 16.41 -6.98
CA GLN A 11 6.24 16.44 -5.85
C GLN A 11 4.81 16.77 -6.29
N GLN A 12 4.64 17.70 -7.22
CA GLN A 12 3.34 18.06 -7.79
C GLN A 12 2.78 16.91 -8.65
N GLU A 13 3.63 16.28 -9.46
CA GLU A 13 3.26 15.09 -10.25
C GLU A 13 2.82 13.93 -9.34
N MET A 14 3.54 13.65 -8.25
CA MET A 14 3.15 12.62 -7.29
C MET A 14 1.78 12.91 -6.66
N LYS A 15 1.51 14.17 -6.31
CA LYS A 15 0.23 14.60 -5.71
C LYS A 15 -0.93 14.51 -6.69
N LEU A 16 -0.69 14.80 -7.98
CA LEU A 16 -1.68 14.59 -9.03
C LEU A 16 -1.94 13.11 -9.28
N CYS A 17 -0.87 12.31 -9.41
CA CYS A 17 -0.98 10.87 -9.62
C CYS A 17 -1.74 10.16 -8.49
N SER A 18 -1.61 10.60 -7.23
CA SER A 18 -2.38 10.04 -6.12
C SER A 18 -3.89 10.32 -6.22
N MET A 19 -4.30 11.46 -6.78
CA MET A 19 -5.74 11.76 -6.99
C MET A 19 -6.31 11.01 -8.19
N LEU A 20 -5.49 10.82 -9.23
CA LEU A 20 -5.87 10.19 -10.49
C LEU A 20 -5.80 8.66 -10.44
N SER A 21 -5.19 8.09 -9.39
CA SER A 21 -4.83 6.67 -9.32
C SER A 21 -4.04 6.21 -10.57
N CYS A 22 -3.23 7.10 -11.14
CA CYS A 22 -2.50 6.85 -12.38
C CYS A 22 -1.02 6.55 -12.13
N SER A 23 -0.40 5.87 -13.08
CA SER A 23 1.00 5.44 -12.95
C SER A 23 2.00 6.41 -13.57
N ARG A 24 1.53 7.23 -14.52
CA ARG A 24 2.34 8.19 -15.27
C ARG A 24 1.45 9.27 -15.90
N LEU A 25 2.00 10.48 -16.01
CA LEU A 25 1.46 11.56 -16.82
C LEU A 25 2.36 11.78 -18.04
N SER A 26 1.77 11.72 -19.23
CA SER A 26 2.48 11.99 -20.49
C SER A 26 2.05 13.34 -21.02
N LEU A 27 2.96 14.33 -21.04
CA LEU A 27 2.66 15.69 -21.51
C LEU A 27 2.27 15.66 -23.00
N LEU A 28 1.05 16.11 -23.31
CA LEU A 28 0.53 16.22 -24.68
C LEU A 28 0.62 17.66 -25.17
N PHE A 29 0.25 18.60 -24.31
CA PHE A 29 0.09 19.99 -24.65
C PHE A 29 0.67 20.90 -23.58
N LYS A 30 1.37 21.96 -24.00
CA LYS A 30 1.88 23.04 -23.17
C LYS A 30 1.59 24.36 -23.89
N ALA A 31 0.75 25.21 -23.31
CA ALA A 31 0.21 26.38 -24.00
C ALA A 31 1.30 27.39 -24.37
N SER A 32 2.31 27.59 -23.53
CA SER A 32 3.46 28.44 -23.86
C SER A 32 4.28 27.99 -25.07
N VAL A 33 4.17 26.71 -25.46
CA VAL A 33 4.89 26.12 -26.61
C VAL A 33 3.98 25.97 -27.82
N HIS A 34 2.75 25.52 -27.63
CA HIS A 34 1.82 25.20 -28.71
C HIS A 34 0.83 26.33 -29.02
N GLY A 35 0.70 27.33 -28.15
CA GLY A 35 -0.25 28.43 -28.24
C GLY A 35 -1.48 28.23 -27.34
N TYR A 36 -2.05 29.34 -26.87
CA TYR A 36 -3.21 29.36 -25.97
C TYR A 36 -4.56 29.27 -26.70
N THR A 37 -4.64 28.45 -27.76
CA THR A 37 -5.85 28.34 -28.60
C THR A 37 -6.49 26.96 -28.48
N GLY A 38 -7.83 26.91 -28.60
CA GLY A 38 -8.56 25.64 -28.66
C GLY A 38 -8.09 24.77 -29.82
N ALA A 39 -7.78 25.37 -30.98
CA ALA A 39 -7.25 24.66 -32.14
C ALA A 39 -5.90 23.96 -31.85
N ALA A 40 -4.98 24.63 -31.15
CA ALA A 40 -3.70 24.03 -30.77
C ALA A 40 -3.86 22.91 -29.74
N PHE A 41 -4.82 23.07 -28.82
CA PHE A 41 -5.20 22.03 -27.87
C PHE A 41 -5.74 20.78 -28.58
N HIS A 42 -6.75 20.91 -29.44
CA HIS A 42 -7.37 19.79 -30.16
C HIS A 42 -6.38 19.06 -31.07
N GLN A 43 -5.45 19.78 -31.71
CA GLN A 43 -4.39 19.17 -32.51
C GLN A 43 -3.53 18.17 -31.71
N LYS A 44 -3.42 18.36 -30.39
CA LYS A 44 -2.57 17.54 -29.50
C LYS A 44 -3.36 16.53 -28.66
N CYS A 45 -4.58 16.88 -28.27
CA CYS A 45 -5.29 16.19 -27.20
C CYS A 45 -6.49 15.35 -27.67
N ASP A 46 -6.94 15.51 -28.92
CA ASP A 46 -8.06 14.72 -29.44
C ASP A 46 -7.73 13.23 -29.48
N ASN A 47 -8.71 12.42 -29.08
CA ASN A 47 -8.63 10.96 -29.06
C ASN A 47 -7.44 10.37 -28.26
N GLN A 48 -6.94 11.10 -27.26
CA GLN A 48 -5.80 10.64 -26.43
C GLN A 48 -6.20 9.76 -25.24
N GLY A 49 -7.49 9.49 -25.03
CA GLY A 49 -8.02 8.79 -23.86
C GLY A 49 -8.17 9.72 -22.65
N PRO A 50 -8.12 9.17 -21.42
CA PRO A 50 -8.18 9.95 -20.19
C PRO A 50 -7.09 11.02 -20.14
N THR A 51 -7.47 12.23 -19.72
CA THR A 51 -6.56 13.38 -19.66
C THR A 51 -6.79 14.21 -18.40
N VAL A 52 -5.73 14.89 -17.97
CA VAL A 52 -5.80 15.90 -16.91
C VAL A 52 -5.27 17.21 -17.46
N THR A 53 -6.09 18.25 -17.35
CA THR A 53 -5.73 19.64 -17.64
C THR A 53 -5.23 20.27 -16.35
N VAL A 54 -4.05 20.91 -16.40
CA VAL A 54 -3.37 21.53 -15.27
C VAL A 54 -3.07 22.99 -15.63
N ALA A 55 -3.68 23.91 -14.87
CA ALA A 55 -3.52 25.33 -14.97
C ALA A 55 -2.69 25.88 -13.81
N TYR A 56 -1.88 26.90 -14.10
CA TYR A 56 -1.02 27.57 -13.14
C TYR A 56 -1.33 29.06 -13.18
N ASN A 57 -1.40 29.72 -12.02
CA ASN A 57 -1.58 31.18 -11.93
C ASN A 57 -0.52 31.87 -11.08
N ASN A 58 -0.53 33.21 -11.07
CA ASN A 58 0.45 34.02 -10.34
C ASN A 58 0.25 33.95 -8.81
N SER A 59 -0.94 33.57 -8.37
CA SER A 59 -1.27 33.36 -6.96
C SER A 59 -0.72 32.04 -6.39
N GLY A 60 -0.03 31.24 -7.22
CA GLY A 60 0.62 29.98 -6.82
C GLY A 60 -0.32 28.79 -6.77
N TYR A 61 -1.54 28.90 -7.32
CA TYR A 61 -2.46 27.78 -7.44
C TYR A 61 -2.12 26.92 -8.65
N ILE A 62 -2.22 25.62 -8.42
CA ILE A 62 -2.17 24.57 -9.43
C ILE A 62 -3.52 23.87 -9.36
N PHE A 63 -4.34 24.11 -10.38
CA PHE A 63 -5.73 23.69 -10.39
C PHE A 63 -6.08 23.17 -11.78
N GLY A 64 -7.19 22.45 -11.88
CA GLY A 64 -7.47 21.77 -13.13
C GLY A 64 -8.64 20.83 -13.08
N ALA A 65 -8.73 20.01 -14.12
CA ALA A 65 -9.82 19.10 -14.34
C ALA A 65 -9.33 17.78 -14.94
N TYR A 66 -9.95 16.69 -14.53
CA TYR A 66 -9.75 15.36 -15.08
C TYR A 66 -11.02 14.90 -15.82
N THR A 67 -10.82 14.23 -16.95
CA THR A 67 -11.87 13.45 -17.62
C THR A 67 -11.34 12.07 -18.02
N SER A 68 -12.21 11.07 -17.92
CA SER A 68 -12.01 9.73 -18.45
C SER A 68 -12.42 9.58 -19.92
N LYS A 69 -13.02 10.62 -20.51
CA LYS A 69 -13.56 10.61 -21.88
C LYS A 69 -12.58 11.23 -22.87
N ASN A 70 -12.78 10.90 -24.14
CA ASN A 70 -12.03 11.50 -25.25
C ASN A 70 -12.57 12.88 -25.59
N TYR A 71 -11.68 13.79 -26.00
CA TYR A 71 -12.05 14.94 -26.81
C TYR A 71 -12.23 14.50 -28.26
N ALA A 72 -13.35 14.91 -28.86
CA ALA A 72 -13.71 14.56 -30.24
C ALA A 72 -14.45 15.69 -30.98
N GLN A 73 -14.65 16.86 -30.35
CA GLN A 73 -15.30 18.03 -30.93
C GLN A 73 -16.73 17.74 -31.44
N THR A 74 -17.46 16.89 -30.74
CA THR A 74 -18.80 16.39 -31.14
C THR A 74 -19.93 17.41 -30.99
N GLY A 75 -19.73 18.50 -30.25
CA GLY A 75 -20.75 19.47 -29.90
C GLY A 75 -21.75 18.97 -28.85
N GLN A 76 -21.41 17.92 -28.09
CA GLN A 76 -22.31 17.27 -27.14
C GLN A 76 -21.92 17.49 -25.67
N ASN A 77 -22.92 17.45 -24.78
CA ASN A 77 -22.68 17.37 -23.35
C ASN A 77 -22.24 15.95 -22.97
N ILE A 78 -21.19 15.83 -22.17
CA ILE A 78 -20.53 14.57 -21.84
C ILE A 78 -20.81 14.20 -20.39
N LEU A 79 -21.44 13.04 -20.20
CA LEU A 79 -21.59 12.40 -18.90
C LEU A 79 -20.32 11.60 -18.57
N ASP A 80 -19.61 12.01 -17.52
CA ASP A 80 -18.42 11.34 -17.03
C ASP A 80 -18.46 11.28 -15.50
N GLU A 81 -18.85 10.12 -14.97
CA GLU A 81 -18.94 9.88 -13.53
C GLU A 81 -17.58 9.94 -12.83
N ASN A 82 -16.48 9.81 -13.60
CA ASN A 82 -15.12 9.87 -13.07
C ASN A 82 -14.52 11.27 -13.15
N ALA A 83 -15.21 12.25 -13.76
CA ALA A 83 -14.69 13.60 -13.88
C ALA A 83 -14.66 14.33 -12.53
N PHE A 84 -13.58 15.07 -12.30
CA PHE A 84 -13.43 15.90 -11.11
C PHE A 84 -12.54 17.11 -11.39
N LEU A 85 -12.75 18.19 -10.63
CA LEU A 85 -11.85 19.32 -10.53
C LEU A 85 -10.89 19.13 -9.35
N PHE A 86 -9.71 19.71 -9.44
CA PHE A 86 -8.75 19.70 -8.33
C PHE A 86 -8.09 21.06 -8.15
N SER A 87 -7.57 21.30 -6.94
CA SER A 87 -6.70 22.44 -6.66
C SER A 87 -5.74 22.19 -5.51
N PHE A 88 -4.54 22.75 -5.59
CA PHE A 88 -3.61 22.91 -4.48
C PHE A 88 -2.68 24.09 -4.71
N ASN A 89 -2.06 24.62 -3.65
CA ASN A 89 -1.17 25.77 -3.73
C ASN A 89 0.30 25.36 -3.52
N GLU A 90 1.20 25.90 -4.33
CA GLU A 90 2.65 25.66 -4.24
C GLU A 90 3.25 26.03 -2.88
N ARG A 91 2.64 26.99 -2.18
CA ARG A 91 3.06 27.44 -0.85
C ARG A 91 2.59 26.51 0.27
N GLU A 92 1.60 25.66 0.00
CA GLU A 92 0.94 24.79 0.99
C GLU A 92 0.93 23.32 0.57
N MET A 93 2.05 22.83 0.01
CA MET A 93 2.13 21.47 -0.55
C MET A 93 1.81 20.32 0.43
N LYS A 94 1.86 20.57 1.75
CA LYS A 94 1.51 19.59 2.81
C LYS A 94 0.00 19.43 3.04
N LYS A 95 -0.82 20.41 2.65
CA LYS A 95 -2.28 20.33 2.77
C LYS A 95 -2.84 19.36 1.74
N ASP A 96 -3.87 18.59 2.07
CA ASP A 96 -4.53 17.74 1.07
C ASP A 96 -5.09 18.59 -0.08
N PRO A 97 -5.00 18.10 -1.33
CA PRO A 97 -5.53 18.83 -2.47
C PRO A 97 -7.06 18.87 -2.39
N LEU A 98 -7.64 20.00 -2.78
CA LEU A 98 -9.07 20.12 -3.00
C LEU A 98 -9.44 19.20 -4.17
N ARG A 99 -10.49 18.38 -3.98
CA ARG A 99 -11.07 17.54 -5.04
C ARG A 99 -12.57 17.75 -5.06
N VAL A 100 -13.10 18.17 -6.20
CA VAL A 100 -14.51 18.52 -6.39
C VAL A 100 -15.10 17.61 -7.46
N VAL A 101 -16.08 16.82 -7.10
CA VAL A 101 -16.76 15.88 -8.02
C VAL A 101 -18.03 16.50 -8.58
N CYS A 102 -18.42 16.05 -9.78
CA CYS A 102 -19.68 16.44 -10.40
C CYS A 102 -20.87 15.87 -9.60
N ALA A 103 -21.97 16.61 -9.50
CA ALA A 103 -23.20 16.08 -8.92
C ALA A 103 -23.75 14.90 -9.76
N ALA A 104 -24.29 13.89 -9.08
CA ALA A 104 -24.79 12.67 -9.74
C ALA A 104 -25.83 13.00 -10.82
N GLY A 105 -25.64 12.45 -12.02
CA GLY A 105 -26.54 12.64 -13.16
C GLY A 105 -26.37 13.96 -13.93
N GLN A 106 -25.38 14.81 -13.59
CA GLN A 106 -25.07 16.02 -14.36
C GLN A 106 -23.94 15.80 -15.37
N TYR A 107 -24.00 16.53 -16.48
CA TYR A 107 -22.94 16.53 -17.50
C TYR A 107 -21.67 17.19 -16.97
N SER A 108 -20.55 16.49 -17.09
CA SER A 108 -19.25 16.92 -16.57
C SER A 108 -18.54 17.94 -17.46
N SER A 109 -18.80 17.91 -18.76
CA SER A 109 -18.06 18.67 -19.75
C SER A 109 -18.86 18.82 -21.04
N TYR A 110 -18.46 19.78 -21.87
CA TYR A 110 -19.02 20.00 -23.19
C TYR A 110 -17.92 19.77 -24.23
N ASP A 111 -18.08 18.76 -25.08
CA ASP A 111 -17.07 18.41 -26.09
C ASP A 111 -17.25 19.34 -27.30
N THR A 112 -16.45 20.39 -27.36
CA THR A 112 -16.54 21.47 -28.35
C THR A 112 -15.17 21.71 -28.99
N SER A 113 -15.06 22.69 -29.90
CA SER A 113 -13.81 23.08 -30.57
C SER A 113 -12.99 24.14 -29.82
N THR A 114 -13.41 24.49 -28.59
CA THR A 114 -12.68 25.41 -27.70
C THR A 114 -11.62 24.70 -26.88
N GLY A 115 -10.94 25.39 -25.96
CA GLY A 115 -10.13 24.70 -24.95
C GLY A 115 -10.98 23.77 -24.04
N PRO A 116 -10.32 23.04 -23.13
CA PRO A 116 -11.00 22.10 -22.22
C PRO A 116 -12.18 22.76 -21.49
N TYR A 117 -13.37 22.16 -21.60
CA TYR A 117 -14.63 22.76 -21.15
C TYR A 117 -15.35 21.84 -20.14
N PHE A 118 -15.30 22.18 -18.86
CA PHE A 118 -15.86 21.40 -17.74
C PHE A 118 -17.08 22.07 -17.10
N HIS A 119 -17.85 22.83 -17.88
CA HIS A 119 -18.97 23.69 -17.47
C HIS A 119 -18.61 24.78 -16.45
N SER A 120 -18.16 24.39 -15.26
CA SER A 120 -17.76 25.30 -14.20
C SER A 120 -16.36 25.89 -14.40
N LEU A 121 -15.50 25.25 -15.19
CA LEU A 121 -14.22 25.80 -15.62
C LEU A 121 -14.05 25.62 -17.13
N VAL A 122 -13.66 26.68 -17.84
CA VAL A 122 -13.29 26.63 -19.26
C VAL A 122 -11.89 27.19 -19.42
N PHE A 123 -10.96 26.32 -19.83
CA PHE A 123 -9.56 26.65 -20.00
C PHE A 123 -9.29 27.22 -21.39
N LEU A 124 -8.27 28.07 -21.52
CA LEU A 124 -7.95 28.78 -22.77
C LEU A 124 -9.12 29.63 -23.27
N HIS A 125 -9.84 30.26 -22.35
CA HIS A 125 -11.07 30.99 -22.64
C HIS A 125 -10.80 32.12 -23.64
N ASN A 126 -11.65 32.24 -24.67
CA ASN A 126 -11.46 33.16 -25.80
C ASN A 126 -10.10 33.05 -26.51
N ASN A 127 -9.47 31.86 -26.50
CA ASN A 127 -8.12 31.65 -27.05
C ASN A 127 -7.04 32.54 -26.40
N THR A 128 -7.17 32.79 -25.10
CA THR A 128 -6.24 33.59 -24.29
C THR A 128 -5.71 32.76 -23.11
N PRO A 129 -4.63 33.20 -22.43
CA PRO A 129 -4.16 32.59 -21.18
C PRO A 129 -5.10 32.90 -19.99
N THR A 130 -6.40 32.63 -20.15
CA THR A 130 -7.40 32.85 -19.10
C THR A 130 -8.29 31.63 -18.91
N VAL A 131 -8.88 31.54 -17.72
CA VAL A 131 -9.91 30.55 -17.38
C VAL A 131 -11.21 31.29 -17.13
N TYR A 132 -12.31 30.81 -17.71
CA TYR A 132 -13.63 31.19 -17.25
C TYR A 132 -14.05 30.30 -16.09
N SER A 133 -14.57 30.90 -15.02
CA SER A 133 -14.98 30.20 -13.79
C SER A 133 -16.40 30.57 -13.40
N ASN A 134 -17.24 29.55 -13.23
CA ASN A 134 -18.62 29.68 -12.79
C ASN A 134 -19.03 28.43 -11.99
N PRO A 135 -18.86 28.43 -10.66
CA PRO A 135 -19.25 27.32 -9.80
C PRO A 135 -20.74 26.98 -10.03
N GLY A 136 -20.99 25.75 -10.45
CA GLY A 136 -22.31 25.30 -10.89
C GLY A 136 -22.38 23.79 -10.80
N THR A 137 -22.20 23.11 -11.93
CA THR A 137 -22.14 21.64 -12.00
C THR A 137 -21.05 21.05 -11.10
N PHE A 138 -19.91 21.72 -11.00
CA PHE A 138 -18.95 21.52 -9.93
C PHE A 138 -19.08 22.67 -8.94
N ASN A 139 -19.45 22.36 -7.70
CA ASN A 139 -19.63 23.36 -6.66
C ASN A 139 -18.33 23.53 -5.87
N PHE A 140 -17.73 24.72 -5.92
CA PHE A 140 -16.48 25.05 -5.25
C PHE A 140 -16.42 26.53 -4.87
N ASP A 141 -15.60 26.87 -3.87
CA ASP A 141 -15.23 28.26 -3.57
C ASP A 141 -14.14 28.73 -4.56
N PRO A 142 -14.39 29.79 -5.36
CA PRO A 142 -13.39 30.37 -6.28
C PRO A 142 -12.07 30.79 -5.61
N VAL A 143 -12.11 31.20 -4.33
CA VAL A 143 -10.91 31.54 -3.55
C VAL A 143 -10.09 30.29 -3.29
N GLU A 144 -10.73 29.18 -2.90
CA GLU A 144 -10.02 27.92 -2.65
C GLU A 144 -9.58 27.21 -3.94
N MET A 145 -10.33 27.35 -5.03
CA MET A 145 -10.03 26.70 -6.30
C MET A 145 -8.86 27.37 -7.03
N HIS A 146 -8.86 28.70 -7.14
CA HIS A 146 -7.88 29.42 -7.96
C HIS A 146 -7.52 30.79 -7.38
N GLY A 147 -7.84 31.09 -6.12
CA GLY A 147 -7.48 32.36 -5.47
C GLY A 147 -8.13 33.59 -6.09
N ASN A 148 -9.27 33.45 -6.80
CA ASN A 148 -9.85 34.48 -7.67
C ASN A 148 -8.91 35.00 -8.78
N ASP A 149 -7.83 34.27 -9.08
CA ASP A 149 -6.86 34.62 -10.12
C ASP A 149 -7.05 33.71 -11.34
N LEU A 150 -7.75 34.25 -12.33
CA LEU A 150 -8.12 33.56 -13.58
C LEU A 150 -7.09 33.73 -14.70
N GLN A 151 -6.00 34.47 -14.45
CA GLN A 151 -4.92 34.67 -15.41
C GLN A 151 -3.91 33.54 -15.29
N LEU A 152 -3.64 32.86 -16.40
CA LEU A 152 -2.74 31.71 -16.44
C LEU A 152 -1.32 32.14 -16.77
N ILE A 153 -0.37 31.63 -15.99
CA ILE A 153 1.04 31.63 -16.39
C ILE A 153 1.36 30.44 -17.30
N GLU A 154 0.58 29.36 -17.19
CA GLU A 154 0.75 28.16 -18.01
C GLU A 154 -0.55 27.32 -17.99
N CYS A 155 -0.78 26.58 -19.08
CA CYS A 155 -1.77 25.51 -19.14
C CYS A 155 -1.13 24.29 -19.82
N GLU A 156 -1.16 23.16 -19.13
CA GLU A 156 -0.64 21.89 -19.62
C GLU A 156 -1.72 20.83 -19.62
N VAL A 157 -1.70 19.96 -20.62
CA VAL A 157 -2.60 18.80 -20.67
C VAL A 157 -1.74 17.55 -20.77
N TYR A 158 -2.05 16.60 -19.89
CA TYR A 158 -1.37 15.33 -19.79
C TYR A 158 -2.34 14.22 -20.15
N ARG A 159 -1.87 13.27 -20.96
CA ARG A 159 -2.52 11.98 -21.03
C ARG A 159 -2.34 11.30 -19.68
N VAL A 160 -3.46 10.97 -19.07
CA VAL A 160 -3.49 10.16 -17.85
C VAL A 160 -3.35 8.74 -18.31
N GLU A 161 -2.15 8.21 -18.10
CA GLU A 161 -1.94 6.78 -18.23
C GLU A 161 -2.44 6.17 -16.93
N VAL A 162 -3.77 6.07 -16.89
CA VAL A 162 -4.47 5.24 -15.91
C VAL A 162 -3.77 3.92 -16.03
N GLY A 163 -3.11 3.53 -14.94
CA GLY A 163 -2.76 2.15 -14.80
C GLY A 163 -4.07 1.39 -14.70
N ASN A 164 -4.72 1.09 -15.82
CA ASN A 164 -5.07 -0.31 -16.05
C ASN A 164 -3.71 -0.97 -15.98
N GLY A 165 -3.24 -1.27 -14.76
CA GLY A 165 -1.82 -1.53 -14.51
C GLY A 165 -1.42 -2.50 -15.58
N SER A 166 -0.64 -2.05 -16.57
CA SER A 166 -0.53 -2.81 -17.81
C SER A 166 -0.03 -4.15 -17.33
N LEU A 167 -0.86 -5.17 -17.43
CA LEU A 167 -0.49 -6.43 -16.82
C LEU A 167 0.77 -6.81 -17.58
N MET A 168 1.87 -6.94 -16.84
CA MET A 168 3.14 -7.33 -17.41
C MET A 168 2.85 -8.58 -18.23
N GLU A 169 3.33 -8.64 -19.48
CA GLU A 169 3.06 -9.80 -20.35
C GLU A 169 3.49 -11.10 -19.65
N LYS A 170 4.60 -11.03 -18.90
CA LYS A 170 5.08 -12.10 -18.03
C LYS A 170 4.95 -11.66 -16.56
N PRO A 171 4.40 -12.52 -15.69
CA PRO A 171 4.31 -12.18 -14.27
C PRO A 171 5.70 -12.18 -13.63
N TRP A 172 5.94 -11.30 -12.66
CA TRP A 172 7.19 -11.26 -11.91
C TRP A 172 7.33 -12.39 -10.88
N ARG A 173 6.24 -13.14 -10.62
CA ARG A 173 6.24 -14.47 -9.98
C ARG A 173 5.08 -15.32 -10.47
N THR A 174 5.31 -16.63 -10.59
CA THR A 174 4.29 -17.57 -11.02
C THR A 174 3.49 -18.12 -9.84
N VAL A 175 2.16 -18.08 -9.95
CA VAL A 175 1.24 -18.73 -9.00
C VAL A 175 0.26 -19.60 -9.77
N LEU A 176 0.07 -20.83 -9.29
CA LEU A 176 -0.96 -21.73 -9.79
C LEU A 176 -2.23 -21.53 -8.97
N TRP A 177 -3.30 -21.09 -9.63
CA TRP A 177 -4.57 -20.72 -9.00
C TRP A 177 -5.60 -21.84 -9.10
N ASN A 178 -5.31 -23.00 -8.51
CA ASN A 178 -6.20 -24.17 -8.56
C ASN A 178 -6.28 -24.90 -7.20
N SER A 179 -7.31 -25.75 -7.07
CA SER A 179 -7.60 -26.51 -5.85
C SER A 179 -6.49 -27.50 -5.49
N GLU A 180 -5.86 -28.12 -6.48
CA GLU A 180 -4.72 -29.02 -6.30
C GLU A 180 -3.54 -28.31 -5.65
N ARG A 181 -3.21 -27.10 -6.13
CA ARG A 181 -2.15 -26.27 -5.55
C ARG A 181 -2.49 -25.88 -4.12
N ARG A 182 -3.72 -25.46 -3.85
CA ARG A 182 -4.19 -25.14 -2.48
C ARG A 182 -3.98 -26.34 -1.55
N LYS A 183 -4.41 -27.54 -1.98
CA LYS A 183 -4.24 -28.77 -1.21
C LYS A 183 -2.76 -29.11 -0.99
N ALA A 184 -1.95 -29.06 -2.04
CA ALA A 184 -0.51 -29.31 -1.94
C ALA A 184 0.21 -28.37 -0.97
N LEU A 185 -0.20 -27.10 -0.92
CA LEU A 185 0.34 -26.13 0.06
C LEU A 185 -0.08 -26.48 1.49
N MET A 186 -1.35 -26.85 1.71
CA MET A 186 -1.83 -27.33 3.02
C MET A 186 -1.05 -28.56 3.48
N ASP A 187 -0.87 -29.55 2.59
CA ASP A 187 -0.14 -30.79 2.88
C ASP A 187 1.34 -30.50 3.19
N MET A 188 1.97 -29.57 2.47
CA MET A 188 3.34 -29.13 2.74
C MET A 188 3.49 -28.48 4.12
N ILE A 189 2.54 -27.59 4.49
CA ILE A 189 2.59 -26.89 5.78
C ILE A 189 2.33 -27.85 6.94
N THR A 190 1.33 -28.73 6.80
CA THR A 190 0.98 -29.71 7.85
C THR A 190 2.04 -30.80 8.00
N GLY A 191 2.71 -31.17 6.91
CA GLY A 191 3.78 -32.15 6.87
C GLY A 191 5.16 -31.61 7.21
N TRP A 192 5.33 -30.28 7.34
CA TRP A 192 6.63 -29.68 7.61
C TRP A 192 7.19 -30.14 8.96
N LYS A 193 8.48 -30.48 8.97
CA LYS A 193 9.25 -30.88 10.15
C LYS A 193 10.63 -30.28 10.01
N HIS A 194 11.24 -29.93 11.14
CA HIS A 194 12.63 -29.52 11.21
C HIS A 194 13.38 -30.49 12.15
N GLY A 195 14.70 -30.58 12.03
CA GLY A 195 15.48 -31.59 12.76
C GLY A 195 15.76 -31.25 14.24
N VAL A 196 15.38 -30.05 14.71
CA VAL A 196 15.76 -29.54 16.04
C VAL A 196 14.77 -30.09 17.08
N SER A 197 15.07 -31.25 17.66
CA SER A 197 14.17 -31.98 18.56
C SER A 197 13.72 -31.20 19.81
N SER A 198 14.52 -30.22 20.27
CA SER A 198 14.19 -29.37 21.41
C SER A 198 13.10 -28.34 21.12
N VAL A 199 12.78 -28.09 19.85
CA VAL A 199 11.73 -27.16 19.41
C VAL A 199 10.62 -27.98 18.74
N LYS A 200 9.41 -27.97 19.32
CA LYS A 200 8.25 -28.65 18.70
C LYS A 200 7.46 -27.73 17.77
N GLN A 201 7.49 -26.43 18.05
CA GLN A 201 6.85 -25.41 17.25
C GLN A 201 7.81 -24.22 17.15
N ALA A 202 8.13 -23.83 15.93
CA ALA A 202 8.93 -22.64 15.68
C ALA A 202 8.08 -21.38 15.89
N ARG A 203 8.69 -20.31 16.39
CA ARG A 203 8.02 -19.04 16.68
C ARG A 203 8.36 -17.99 15.64
N VAL A 204 7.33 -17.41 15.04
CA VAL A 204 7.43 -16.36 14.03
C VAL A 204 6.87 -15.07 14.61
N LEU A 205 7.69 -14.02 14.71
CA LEU A 205 7.29 -12.74 15.26
C LEU A 205 6.76 -11.81 14.16
N LEU A 206 5.53 -11.31 14.33
CA LEU A 206 4.92 -10.34 13.45
C LEU A 206 5.20 -8.92 13.97
N VAL A 207 5.89 -8.09 13.20
CA VAL A 207 6.26 -6.72 13.60
C VAL A 207 5.85 -5.73 12.53
N GLY A 208 5.31 -4.57 12.89
CA GLY A 208 4.93 -3.57 11.90
C GLY A 208 4.05 -2.45 12.46
N PRO A 209 3.79 -1.39 11.68
CA PRO A 209 2.99 -0.25 12.10
C PRO A 209 1.59 -0.63 12.60
N VAL A 210 0.97 0.27 13.36
CA VAL A 210 -0.45 0.17 13.72
C VAL A 210 -1.29 0.10 12.44
N GLY A 211 -2.28 -0.81 12.42
CA GLY A 211 -3.16 -0.99 11.26
C GLY A 211 -2.54 -1.71 10.05
N ALA A 212 -1.29 -2.17 10.12
CA ALA A 212 -0.65 -2.91 9.03
C ALA A 212 -1.22 -4.34 8.80
N GLY A 213 -2.06 -4.85 9.70
CA GLY A 213 -2.72 -6.14 9.53
C GLY A 213 -1.99 -7.35 10.12
N LYS A 214 -1.18 -7.16 11.19
CA LYS A 214 -0.51 -8.26 11.92
C LYS A 214 -1.50 -9.28 12.49
N SER A 215 -2.43 -8.82 13.32
CA SER A 215 -3.47 -9.66 13.94
C SER A 215 -4.42 -10.25 12.90
N SER A 216 -4.75 -9.48 11.86
CA SER A 216 -5.56 -9.94 10.72
C SER A 216 -4.87 -11.06 9.93
N PHE A 217 -3.55 -11.01 9.77
CA PHE A 217 -2.79 -12.08 9.11
C PHE A 217 -2.90 -13.40 9.88
N PHE A 218 -2.74 -13.37 11.21
CA PHE A 218 -2.97 -14.54 12.05
C PHE A 218 -4.41 -15.08 11.89
N ASN A 219 -5.42 -14.21 12.00
CA ASN A 219 -6.82 -14.60 11.84
C ASN A 219 -7.06 -15.25 10.47
N SER A 220 -6.45 -14.70 9.42
CA SER A 220 -6.56 -15.21 8.07
C SER A 220 -5.98 -16.62 7.94
N ILE A 221 -4.75 -16.84 8.39
CA ILE A 221 -4.13 -18.17 8.41
C ILE A 221 -4.97 -19.15 9.22
N ASN A 222 -5.40 -18.76 10.42
CA ASN A 222 -6.24 -19.59 11.27
C ASN A 222 -7.57 -19.97 10.58
N SER A 223 -8.13 -19.05 9.81
CA SER A 223 -9.37 -19.27 9.05
C SER A 223 -9.19 -20.33 7.96
N VAL A 224 -8.09 -20.27 7.20
CA VAL A 224 -7.78 -21.27 6.16
C VAL A 224 -7.72 -22.68 6.76
N PHE A 225 -7.04 -22.85 7.90
CA PHE A 225 -6.91 -24.15 8.54
C PHE A 225 -8.17 -24.61 9.30
N LYS A 226 -9.01 -23.68 9.78
CA LYS A 226 -10.31 -24.03 10.39
C LYS A 226 -11.38 -24.37 9.35
N GLY A 227 -11.29 -23.82 8.15
CA GLY A 227 -12.28 -23.98 7.09
C GLY A 227 -13.41 -22.93 7.12
N TYR A 228 -13.29 -21.90 7.95
CA TYR A 228 -14.24 -20.77 8.02
C TYR A 228 -13.55 -19.51 8.57
N VAL A 229 -14.07 -18.33 8.25
CA VAL A 229 -13.49 -17.05 8.71
C VAL A 229 -13.61 -16.93 10.24
N SER A 230 -12.49 -16.65 10.90
CA SER A 230 -12.39 -16.60 12.36
C SER A 230 -11.63 -15.37 12.87
N ASN A 231 -12.17 -14.73 13.92
CA ASN A 231 -11.62 -13.51 14.52
C ASN A 231 -11.16 -13.76 15.96
N GLN A 232 -10.06 -14.52 16.13
CA GLN A 232 -9.55 -14.88 17.46
C GLN A 232 -8.58 -13.84 18.04
N ALA A 233 -7.78 -13.17 17.20
CA ALA A 233 -7.02 -12.00 17.58
C ALA A 233 -7.87 -10.73 17.40
N ASN A 234 -7.67 -9.75 18.29
CA ASN A 234 -8.43 -8.50 18.26
C ASN A 234 -8.03 -7.68 17.03
N THR A 235 -8.99 -7.32 16.18
CA THR A 235 -8.77 -6.61 14.91
C THR A 235 -9.79 -5.48 14.76
N GLY A 236 -9.36 -4.32 14.26
CA GLY A 236 -10.22 -3.15 14.03
C GLY A 236 -9.42 -1.91 13.60
N CYS A 237 -10.13 -0.82 13.28
CA CYS A 237 -9.53 0.49 13.02
C CYS A 237 -9.61 1.36 14.28
N ALA A 238 -8.46 1.69 14.86
CA ALA A 238 -8.33 2.69 15.92
C ALA A 238 -7.11 3.58 15.64
N GLY A 239 -7.10 4.79 16.22
CA GLY A 239 -5.96 5.71 16.11
C GLY A 239 -4.70 5.25 16.85
N THR A 240 -4.81 4.24 17.71
CA THR A 240 -3.72 3.65 18.52
C THR A 240 -3.72 2.12 18.40
N SER A 241 -2.66 1.45 18.87
CA SER A 241 -2.55 -0.01 18.80
C SER A 241 -3.66 -0.74 19.59
N LEU A 242 -4.50 -1.50 18.89
CA LEU A 242 -5.52 -2.37 19.50
C LEU A 242 -4.90 -3.59 20.21
N THR A 243 -3.80 -4.09 19.68
CA THR A 243 -2.99 -5.13 20.32
C THR A 243 -2.06 -4.45 21.29
N THR A 244 -2.33 -4.58 22.58
CA THR A 244 -1.50 -4.02 23.66
C THR A 244 -0.76 -5.11 24.44
N GLN A 245 -0.98 -6.37 24.09
CA GLN A 245 -0.34 -7.54 24.69
C GLN A 245 0.49 -8.33 23.68
N PHE A 246 1.59 -8.91 24.13
CA PHE A 246 2.29 -9.95 23.38
C PHE A 246 1.46 -11.23 23.37
N ARG A 247 1.16 -11.77 22.19
CA ARG A 247 0.28 -12.93 22.04
C ARG A 247 0.91 -13.99 21.15
N ALA A 248 1.16 -15.16 21.71
CA ALA A 248 1.61 -16.33 20.98
C ALA A 248 0.39 -17.20 20.62
N TYR A 249 0.07 -17.29 19.33
CA TYR A 249 -1.06 -18.04 18.82
C TYR A 249 -0.61 -19.30 18.07
N SER A 250 -1.10 -20.45 18.54
CA SER A 250 -0.95 -21.72 17.83
C SER A 250 -2.11 -21.89 16.84
N VAL A 251 -1.78 -22.26 15.61
CA VAL A 251 -2.75 -22.65 14.58
C VAL A 251 -2.95 -24.17 14.65
N LYS A 252 -4.17 -24.66 14.42
CA LYS A 252 -4.50 -26.09 14.40
C LYS A 252 -4.99 -26.50 13.01
N ALA A 253 -4.61 -27.69 12.54
CA ALA A 253 -5.07 -28.24 11.27
C ALA A 253 -6.51 -28.76 11.36
N GLY A 254 -7.49 -27.86 11.34
CA GLY A 254 -8.91 -28.17 11.56
C GLY A 254 -9.35 -27.98 13.02
N SER A 255 -10.66 -28.08 13.27
CA SER A 255 -11.28 -27.80 14.58
C SER A 255 -10.72 -28.65 15.72
N ASN A 256 -10.42 -29.92 15.46
CA ASN A 256 -9.84 -30.88 16.42
C ASN A 256 -8.46 -31.41 15.98
N GLY A 257 -7.81 -30.73 15.03
CA GLY A 257 -6.53 -31.18 14.49
C GLY A 257 -5.35 -30.96 15.41
N LEU A 258 -4.23 -31.58 15.05
CA LEU A 258 -2.94 -31.33 15.69
C LEU A 258 -2.52 -29.87 15.49
N PRO A 259 -1.84 -29.27 16.48
CA PRO A 259 -1.19 -27.98 16.31
C PRO A 259 -0.19 -28.03 15.16
N LEU A 260 -0.18 -26.99 14.33
CA LEU A 260 0.87 -26.82 13.33
C LEU A 260 2.23 -26.63 14.02
N PRO A 261 3.34 -26.99 13.36
CA PRO A 261 4.70 -26.82 13.86
C PRO A 261 5.17 -25.36 13.91
N ILE A 262 4.24 -24.39 13.85
CA ILE A 262 4.51 -22.95 13.96
C ILE A 262 3.55 -22.30 14.95
N VAL A 263 4.08 -21.34 15.70
CA VAL A 263 3.34 -20.36 16.50
C VAL A 263 3.57 -18.96 15.93
N LEU A 264 2.49 -18.25 15.65
CA LEU A 264 2.53 -16.84 15.24
C LEU A 264 2.48 -15.95 16.48
N CYS A 265 3.49 -15.13 16.66
CA CYS A 265 3.63 -14.20 17.78
C CYS A 265 3.24 -12.80 17.31
N ASP A 266 2.11 -12.31 17.79
CA ASP A 266 1.59 -10.97 17.50
C ASP A 266 2.07 -9.95 18.55
N THR A 267 2.37 -8.74 18.11
CA THR A 267 2.92 -7.67 18.94
C THR A 267 2.09 -6.40 18.84
N MET A 268 2.32 -5.50 19.80
CA MET A 268 1.90 -4.11 19.68
C MET A 268 2.45 -3.46 18.41
N GLY A 269 1.68 -2.55 17.82
CA GLY A 269 2.08 -1.82 16.63
C GLY A 269 3.26 -0.88 16.88
N LEU A 270 4.00 -0.61 15.81
CA LEU A 270 5.00 0.44 15.81
C LEU A 270 4.32 1.80 15.62
N GLU A 271 4.75 2.78 16.42
CA GLU A 271 4.33 4.18 16.34
C GLU A 271 5.56 5.08 16.22
N GLU A 272 5.36 6.29 15.69
CA GLU A 272 6.44 7.26 15.43
C GLU A 272 6.88 8.04 16.67
N ASN A 273 5.96 8.25 17.62
CA ASN A 273 6.24 9.04 18.81
C ASN A 273 7.26 8.31 19.71
N LEU A 274 8.18 9.09 20.31
CA LEU A 274 9.05 8.61 21.36
C LEU A 274 8.18 8.15 22.53
N ASN A 275 8.42 6.95 23.06
CA ASN A 275 7.62 6.28 24.09
C ASN A 275 6.20 5.84 23.64
N ALA A 276 6.02 5.58 22.34
CA ALA A 276 4.80 4.97 21.80
C ALA A 276 5.10 3.76 20.92
N GLY A 277 4.19 2.78 20.96
CA GLY A 277 4.34 1.52 20.25
C GLY A 277 5.43 0.62 20.82
N LEU A 278 5.76 -0.45 20.09
CA LEU A 278 6.76 -1.43 20.52
C LEU A 278 8.17 -0.81 20.58
N ASP A 279 8.84 -0.99 21.72
CA ASP A 279 10.22 -0.55 21.97
C ASP A 279 11.27 -1.57 21.50
N ILE A 280 12.49 -1.11 21.22
CA ILE A 280 13.58 -1.96 20.72
C ILE A 280 14.12 -2.94 21.79
N ASP A 281 14.07 -2.57 23.08
CA ASP A 281 14.53 -3.42 24.17
C ASP A 281 13.50 -4.51 24.47
N ASP A 282 12.20 -4.17 24.41
CA ASP A 282 11.13 -5.15 24.44
C ASP A 282 11.24 -6.09 23.25
N PHE A 283 11.45 -5.57 22.04
CA PHE A 283 11.70 -6.39 20.84
C PHE A 283 12.88 -7.35 21.05
N THR A 284 14.00 -6.87 21.57
CA THR A 284 15.18 -7.70 21.87
C THR A 284 14.86 -8.78 22.91
N SER A 285 14.07 -8.45 23.92
CA SER A 285 13.62 -9.38 24.96
C SER A 285 12.69 -10.45 24.38
N ILE A 286 11.81 -10.10 23.44
CA ILE A 286 10.96 -11.05 22.71
C ILE A 286 11.83 -12.00 21.89
N LEU A 287 12.77 -11.48 21.11
CA LEU A 287 13.66 -12.30 20.27
C LEU A 287 14.40 -13.36 21.09
N LYS A 288 14.88 -12.99 22.28
CA LYS A 288 15.57 -13.88 23.21
C LYS A 288 14.64 -14.84 23.97
N GLY A 289 13.32 -14.70 23.86
CA GLY A 289 12.35 -15.53 24.58
C GLY A 289 12.10 -15.13 26.03
N HIS A 290 12.52 -13.93 26.44
CA HIS A 290 12.34 -13.45 27.80
C HIS A 290 10.90 -12.98 28.10
N ILE A 291 10.09 -12.70 27.08
CA ILE A 291 8.70 -12.23 27.25
C ILE A 291 7.71 -13.40 27.24
N GLN A 292 6.89 -13.50 28.28
CA GLN A 292 5.83 -14.51 28.38
C GLN A 292 4.58 -14.13 27.59
N ASN A 293 3.82 -15.14 27.15
CA ASN A 293 2.54 -14.93 26.49
C ASN A 293 1.56 -14.14 27.38
N LYS A 294 0.82 -13.21 26.78
CA LYS A 294 -0.08 -12.25 27.45
C LYS A 294 0.62 -11.15 28.25
N TYR A 295 1.92 -10.97 28.09
CA TYR A 295 2.61 -9.80 28.63
C TYR A 295 1.99 -8.51 28.10
N GLN A 296 1.68 -7.58 29.00
CA GLN A 296 1.14 -6.26 28.69
C GLN A 296 2.30 -5.30 28.42
N PHE A 297 2.37 -4.75 27.21
CA PHE A 297 3.42 -3.79 26.88
C PHE A 297 3.23 -2.48 27.65
N ASN A 298 4.35 -1.90 28.08
CA ASN A 298 4.38 -0.56 28.66
C ASN A 298 5.22 0.35 27.76
N PRO A 299 4.59 1.23 26.96
CA PRO A 299 5.30 2.11 26.02
C PRO A 299 6.30 3.06 26.68
N SER A 300 6.14 3.34 27.98
CA SER A 300 6.99 4.24 28.74
C SER A 300 8.19 3.55 29.38
N MET A 301 8.16 2.23 29.54
CA MET A 301 9.22 1.49 30.24
C MET A 301 9.28 0.04 29.75
N PRO A 302 10.38 -0.36 29.06
CA PRO A 302 10.58 -1.73 28.63
C PRO A 302 10.63 -2.73 29.80
N LEU A 303 10.40 -4.01 29.50
CA LEU A 303 10.43 -5.09 30.48
C LEU A 303 11.81 -5.20 31.16
N GLN A 304 11.83 -5.09 32.48
CA GLN A 304 13.03 -5.24 33.31
C GLN A 304 13.25 -6.71 33.71
N ALA A 305 14.51 -7.10 33.92
CA ALA A 305 14.90 -8.48 34.23
C ALA A 305 14.37 -8.98 35.59
N GLU A 306 14.05 -8.05 36.50
CA GLU A 306 13.50 -8.29 37.82
C GLU A 306 11.99 -8.51 37.80
N SER A 307 11.33 -8.24 36.67
CA SER A 307 9.88 -8.38 36.54
C SER A 307 9.44 -9.84 36.66
N PRO A 308 8.33 -10.14 37.36
CA PRO A 308 7.76 -11.50 37.40
C PRO A 308 7.41 -12.07 36.03
N SER A 309 7.16 -11.21 35.04
CA SER A 309 6.84 -11.61 33.66
C SER A 309 8.09 -11.89 32.81
N PHE A 310 9.29 -11.66 33.34
CA PHE A 310 10.56 -11.91 32.66
C PHE A 310 11.00 -13.37 32.85
N CYS A 311 11.18 -14.09 31.74
CA CYS A 311 11.74 -15.43 31.74
C CYS A 311 13.26 -15.35 31.85
N LYS A 312 13.83 -15.71 33.01
CA LYS A 312 15.27 -15.58 33.29
C LYS A 312 16.16 -16.46 32.43
N ALA A 313 15.73 -17.67 32.11
CA ALA A 313 16.50 -18.66 31.36
C ALA A 313 15.64 -19.26 30.23
N PRO A 314 15.44 -18.54 29.11
CA PRO A 314 14.62 -19.02 28.01
C PRO A 314 15.31 -20.17 27.28
N ALA A 315 14.56 -21.22 26.98
CA ALA A 315 15.03 -22.32 26.13
C ALA A 315 14.92 -21.94 24.65
N LEU A 316 15.54 -22.73 23.76
CA LEU A 316 15.48 -22.49 22.31
C LEU A 316 14.02 -22.40 21.79
N LYS A 317 13.12 -23.23 22.33
CA LYS A 317 11.67 -23.20 22.00
C LYS A 317 10.95 -21.88 22.34
N ASP A 318 11.54 -21.07 23.23
CA ASP A 318 10.97 -19.82 23.70
C ASP A 318 11.46 -18.62 22.87
N LYS A 319 12.59 -18.77 22.17
CA LYS A 319 13.17 -17.76 21.27
C LYS A 319 12.34 -17.59 20.00
N ILE A 320 12.52 -16.46 19.34
CA ILE A 320 11.99 -16.22 17.99
C ILE A 320 12.95 -16.79 16.95
N HIS A 321 12.38 -17.47 15.96
CA HIS A 321 13.11 -18.18 14.92
C HIS A 321 13.05 -17.43 13.58
N THR A 322 11.98 -16.65 13.36
CA THR A 322 11.80 -15.80 12.18
C THR A 322 11.08 -14.52 12.54
N VAL A 323 11.48 -13.39 11.93
CA VAL A 323 10.76 -12.11 12.00
C VAL A 323 10.07 -11.82 10.68
N ALA A 324 8.75 -11.62 10.70
CA ALA A 324 7.98 -11.17 9.55
C ALA A 324 7.53 -9.71 9.76
N TYR A 325 8.10 -8.80 8.97
CA TYR A 325 7.67 -7.40 8.98
C TYR A 325 6.38 -7.25 8.18
N VAL A 326 5.34 -6.70 8.79
CA VAL A 326 4.02 -6.53 8.19
C VAL A 326 3.84 -5.07 7.80
N LEU A 327 3.68 -4.81 6.50
CA LEU A 327 3.48 -3.47 5.94
C LEU A 327 2.20 -3.40 5.11
N ASP A 328 1.52 -2.26 5.21
CA ASP A 328 0.33 -1.93 4.44
C ASP A 328 0.73 -1.41 3.04
N ALA A 329 0.38 -2.14 1.98
CA ALA A 329 0.70 -1.80 0.60
C ALA A 329 0.17 -0.42 0.17
N SER A 330 -0.97 -0.01 0.71
CA SER A 330 -1.58 1.29 0.38
C SER A 330 -0.85 2.47 1.01
N LYS A 331 -0.03 2.20 2.05
CA LYS A 331 0.66 3.22 2.84
C LYS A 331 2.19 3.19 2.73
N VAL A 332 2.77 2.28 1.93
CA VAL A 332 4.23 2.18 1.75
C VAL A 332 4.86 3.53 1.40
N LYS A 333 4.25 4.27 0.47
CA LYS A 333 4.74 5.58 0.03
C LYS A 333 4.54 6.70 1.06
N LEU A 334 3.70 6.46 2.06
CA LEU A 334 3.38 7.38 3.14
C LEU A 334 4.21 7.09 4.41
N LEU A 335 5.10 6.09 4.37
CA LEU A 335 6.00 5.80 5.48
C LEU A 335 6.95 6.98 5.69
N SER A 336 6.93 7.55 6.90
CA SER A 336 7.87 8.60 7.27
C SER A 336 9.29 8.04 7.38
N ASN A 337 10.30 8.90 7.20
CA ASN A 337 11.70 8.53 7.40
C ASN A 337 11.96 7.95 8.79
N LYS A 338 11.30 8.49 9.83
CA LYS A 338 11.39 7.99 11.21
C LYS A 338 10.91 6.54 11.33
N MET A 339 9.79 6.20 10.68
CA MET A 339 9.27 4.82 10.69
C MET A 339 10.18 3.87 9.94
N VAL A 340 10.72 4.30 8.79
CA VAL A 340 11.71 3.50 8.02
C VAL A 340 12.97 3.25 8.85
N GLU A 341 13.50 4.28 9.52
CA GLU A 341 14.65 4.15 10.43
C GLU A 341 14.37 3.20 11.60
N LYS A 342 13.17 3.27 12.20
CA LYS A 342 12.73 2.37 13.27
C LYS A 342 12.68 0.92 12.79
N LEU A 343 12.05 0.65 11.64
CA LEU A 343 12.02 -0.69 11.04
C LEU A 343 13.44 -1.20 10.71
N ALA A 344 14.30 -0.33 10.19
CA ALA A 344 15.71 -0.65 9.91
C ALA A 344 16.50 -0.95 11.19
N ALA A 345 16.22 -0.30 12.32
CA ALA A 345 16.83 -0.61 13.61
C ALA A 345 16.43 -2.01 14.12
N PHE A 346 15.14 -2.35 14.06
CA PHE A 346 14.63 -3.68 14.42
C PHE A 346 15.27 -4.76 13.53
N ARG A 347 15.34 -4.50 12.22
CA ARG A 347 15.98 -5.41 11.27
C ARG A 347 17.45 -5.64 11.56
N ARG A 348 18.21 -4.58 11.83
CA ARG A 348 19.63 -4.69 12.20
C ARG A 348 19.79 -5.52 13.47
N LYS A 349 18.91 -5.35 14.45
CA LYS A 349 18.96 -6.12 15.70
C LYS A 349 18.68 -7.61 15.48
N ALA A 350 17.67 -7.96 14.68
CA ALA A 350 17.39 -9.35 14.33
C ALA A 350 18.53 -9.99 13.51
N ASN A 351 19.13 -9.25 12.56
CA ASN A 351 20.30 -9.70 11.81
C ASN A 351 21.51 -10.00 12.72
N GLN A 352 21.78 -9.14 13.71
CA GLN A 352 22.85 -9.35 14.68
C GLN A 352 22.66 -10.62 15.52
N MET A 353 21.43 -11.14 15.60
CA MET A 353 21.10 -12.36 16.30
C MET A 353 20.97 -13.58 15.37
N GLY A 354 21.31 -13.44 14.08
CA GLY A 354 21.19 -14.51 13.10
C GLY A 354 19.75 -14.94 12.79
N ILE A 355 18.75 -14.10 13.13
CA ILE A 355 17.34 -14.47 12.96
C ILE A 355 16.90 -14.16 11.53
N SER A 356 16.36 -15.15 10.83
CA SER A 356 15.80 -15.01 9.48
C SER A 356 14.65 -14.01 9.41
N GLN A 357 14.58 -13.25 8.31
CA GLN A 357 13.63 -12.14 8.17
C GLN A 357 12.96 -12.11 6.81
N LEU A 358 11.68 -11.71 6.78
CA LEU A 358 10.91 -11.46 5.55
C LEU A 358 9.90 -10.34 5.76
N VAL A 359 9.25 -9.92 4.68
CA VAL A 359 8.24 -8.87 4.69
C VAL A 359 6.92 -9.39 4.13
N LEU A 360 5.85 -9.24 4.89
CA LEU A 360 4.47 -9.46 4.45
C LEU A 360 3.87 -8.12 4.04
N LEU A 361 3.51 -8.01 2.77
CA LEU A 361 2.89 -6.81 2.20
C LEU A 361 1.38 -7.03 2.11
N THR A 362 0.63 -6.49 3.07
CA THR A 362 -0.81 -6.68 3.24
C THR A 362 -1.61 -5.62 2.48
N LYS A 363 -2.94 -5.79 2.40
CA LYS A 363 -3.89 -4.82 1.79
C LYS A 363 -3.56 -4.47 0.34
N ILE A 364 -3.12 -5.47 -0.40
CA ILE A 364 -2.75 -5.37 -1.82
C ILE A 364 -3.96 -5.03 -2.70
N ASP A 365 -5.15 -5.40 -2.25
CA ASP A 365 -6.44 -5.10 -2.84
C ASP A 365 -6.83 -3.63 -2.60
N GLU A 366 -6.64 -3.09 -1.41
CA GLU A 366 -6.84 -1.65 -1.17
C GLU A 366 -5.82 -0.79 -1.96
N ALA A 367 -4.60 -1.30 -2.15
CA ALA A 367 -3.53 -0.58 -2.82
C ALA A 367 -3.62 -0.59 -4.35
N CYS A 368 -4.27 -1.59 -4.95
CA CYS A 368 -4.26 -1.79 -6.39
C CYS A 368 -5.63 -2.25 -6.91
N PRO A 369 -6.38 -1.38 -7.63
CA PRO A 369 -7.72 -1.70 -8.11
C PRO A 369 -7.80 -2.96 -8.98
N SER A 370 -6.78 -3.22 -9.82
CA SER A 370 -6.75 -4.44 -10.65
C SER A 370 -6.65 -5.70 -9.80
N VAL A 371 -5.92 -5.64 -8.68
CA VAL A 371 -5.78 -6.75 -7.72
C VAL A 371 -7.05 -6.92 -6.89
N ALA A 372 -7.74 -5.82 -6.54
CA ALA A 372 -9.06 -5.88 -5.91
C ALA A 372 -10.10 -6.56 -6.81
N SER A 373 -10.09 -6.25 -8.11
CA SER A 373 -11.02 -6.87 -9.08
C SER A 373 -10.69 -8.33 -9.37
N ASP A 374 -9.40 -8.68 -9.50
CA ASP A 374 -8.95 -10.05 -9.72
C ASP A 374 -7.55 -10.27 -9.11
N LEU A 375 -7.50 -11.08 -8.05
CA LEU A 375 -6.26 -11.40 -7.34
C LEU A 375 -5.21 -12.07 -8.23
N LYS A 376 -5.61 -12.73 -9.32
CA LYS A 376 -4.68 -13.37 -10.26
C LYS A 376 -3.78 -12.35 -10.96
N THR A 377 -4.22 -11.09 -11.03
CA THR A 377 -3.46 -10.00 -11.62
C THR A 377 -2.30 -9.49 -10.75
N LEU A 378 -2.23 -9.90 -9.47
CA LEU A 378 -1.22 -9.45 -8.50
C LEU A 378 0.21 -9.46 -9.06
N TYR A 379 0.63 -10.59 -9.60
CA TYR A 379 1.99 -10.76 -10.11
C TYR A 379 2.19 -10.27 -11.55
N HIS A 380 1.14 -9.77 -12.17
CA HIS A 380 1.23 -9.03 -13.42
C HIS A 380 1.16 -7.51 -13.20
N SER A 381 0.74 -7.05 -12.02
CA SER A 381 0.63 -5.62 -11.74
C SER A 381 2.01 -4.96 -11.62
N HIS A 382 2.31 -4.05 -12.55
CA HIS A 382 3.49 -3.16 -12.46
C HIS A 382 3.50 -2.34 -11.18
N TYR A 383 2.32 -1.88 -10.73
CA TYR A 383 2.22 -1.13 -9.48
C TYR A 383 2.70 -1.98 -8.31
N MET A 384 2.21 -3.22 -8.21
CA MET A 384 2.63 -4.11 -7.13
C MET A 384 4.10 -4.50 -7.20
N TYR A 385 4.63 -4.69 -8.41
CA TYR A 385 6.06 -4.92 -8.60
C TYR A 385 6.90 -3.73 -8.08
N LYS A 386 6.55 -2.50 -8.47
CA LYS A 386 7.24 -1.28 -8.00
C LYS A 386 7.12 -1.10 -6.48
N THR A 387 5.94 -1.31 -5.91
CA THR A 387 5.73 -1.23 -4.45
C THR A 387 6.61 -2.25 -3.73
N ALA A 388 6.72 -3.49 -4.25
CA ALA A 388 7.61 -4.50 -3.68
C ALA A 388 9.10 -4.11 -3.80
N GLN A 389 9.52 -3.50 -4.90
CA GLN A 389 10.89 -2.96 -5.06
C GLN A 389 11.19 -1.82 -4.09
N GLU A 390 10.23 -0.93 -3.87
CA GLU A 390 10.35 0.19 -2.93
C GLU A 390 10.51 -0.32 -1.49
N VAL A 391 9.68 -1.28 -1.08
CA VAL A 391 9.80 -1.96 0.23
C VAL A 391 11.15 -2.67 0.35
N SER A 392 11.57 -3.40 -0.68
CA SER A 392 12.86 -4.09 -0.73
C SER A 392 14.03 -3.12 -0.52
N THR A 393 13.99 -1.95 -1.18
CA THR A 393 15.02 -0.91 -1.06
C THR A 393 15.00 -0.26 0.31
N ASN A 394 13.83 0.19 0.78
CA ASN A 394 13.69 0.94 2.03
C ASN A 394 14.06 0.11 3.26
N LEU A 395 13.69 -1.17 3.28
CA LEU A 395 14.06 -2.08 4.36
C LEU A 395 15.39 -2.78 4.14
N GLY A 396 15.97 -2.68 2.93
CA GLY A 396 17.21 -3.33 2.53
C GLY A 396 17.13 -4.86 2.47
N VAL A 397 15.96 -5.43 2.19
CA VAL A 397 15.73 -6.89 2.07
C VAL A 397 15.72 -7.30 0.60
N SER A 398 16.03 -8.57 0.30
CA SER A 398 15.87 -9.09 -1.07
C SER A 398 14.42 -8.97 -1.53
N LEU A 399 14.20 -8.65 -2.80
CA LEU A 399 12.86 -8.63 -3.39
C LEU A 399 12.15 -9.98 -3.21
N SER A 400 12.88 -11.11 -3.22
CA SER A 400 12.32 -12.44 -2.97
C SER A 400 11.71 -12.60 -1.57
N ALA A 401 12.18 -11.83 -0.58
CA ALA A 401 11.68 -11.85 0.78
C ALA A 401 10.46 -10.93 1.00
N VAL A 402 10.06 -10.15 0.00
CA VAL A 402 8.83 -9.35 0.03
C VAL A 402 7.68 -10.19 -0.52
N VAL A 403 6.72 -10.54 0.33
CA VAL A 403 5.63 -11.47 0.03
C VAL A 403 4.30 -10.73 0.14
N PRO A 404 3.65 -10.40 -0.98
CA PRO A 404 2.33 -9.80 -0.97
C PRO A 404 1.24 -10.79 -0.56
N VAL A 405 0.33 -10.36 0.30
CA VAL A 405 -0.77 -11.16 0.86
C VAL A 405 -2.07 -10.34 0.92
N LYS A 406 -3.21 -11.02 0.77
CA LYS A 406 -4.52 -10.48 1.11
C LYS A 406 -5.03 -11.21 2.36
N ASN A 407 -5.44 -10.46 3.36
CA ASN A 407 -6.02 -11.00 4.58
C ASN A 407 -7.54 -11.06 4.44
N TYR A 408 -8.18 -11.99 5.16
CA TYR A 408 -9.61 -11.97 5.38
C TYR A 408 -9.95 -10.85 6.38
N CYS A 409 -10.69 -9.86 5.90
CA CYS A 409 -11.00 -8.65 6.67
C CYS A 409 -12.50 -8.33 6.65
N GLN A 410 -13.14 -8.53 5.49
CA GLN A 410 -14.56 -8.21 5.27
C GLN A 410 -15.37 -9.43 4.83
N GLU A 411 -14.71 -10.46 4.35
CA GLU A 411 -15.31 -11.69 3.85
C GLU A 411 -15.85 -12.54 5.00
N LEU A 412 -17.00 -13.17 4.77
CA LEU A 412 -17.59 -14.15 5.69
C LEU A 412 -17.21 -15.59 5.33
N GLU A 413 -16.88 -15.82 4.06
CA GLU A 413 -16.54 -17.12 3.49
C GLU A 413 -15.10 -17.13 2.98
N LEU A 414 -14.51 -18.32 2.91
CA LEU A 414 -13.17 -18.50 2.36
C LEU A 414 -13.17 -18.40 0.83
N ASP A 415 -12.17 -17.70 0.29
CA ASP A 415 -11.88 -17.61 -1.13
C ASP A 415 -10.63 -18.47 -1.46
N PRO A 416 -10.72 -19.43 -2.40
CA PRO A 416 -9.59 -20.29 -2.75
C PRO A 416 -8.34 -19.55 -3.24
N HIS A 417 -8.48 -18.40 -3.90
CA HIS A 417 -7.35 -17.60 -4.36
C HIS A 417 -6.67 -16.86 -3.20
N VAL A 418 -7.46 -16.32 -2.26
CA VAL A 418 -6.92 -15.72 -1.02
C VAL A 418 -6.17 -16.78 -0.21
N ASP A 419 -6.75 -17.97 -0.06
CA ASP A 419 -6.10 -19.11 0.60
C ASP A 419 -4.75 -19.44 -0.02
N ILE A 420 -4.66 -19.51 -1.36
CA ILE A 420 -3.41 -19.81 -2.06
C ILE A 420 -2.33 -18.76 -1.76
N LEU A 421 -2.68 -17.46 -1.70
CA LEU A 421 -1.71 -16.42 -1.35
C LEU A 421 -1.24 -16.53 0.10
N LEU A 422 -2.17 -16.71 1.04
CA LEU A 422 -1.88 -16.88 2.45
C LEU A 422 -1.00 -18.10 2.68
N LEU A 423 -1.34 -19.25 2.09
CA LEU A 423 -0.57 -20.49 2.24
C LEU A 423 0.81 -20.40 1.58
N ASN A 424 0.94 -19.78 0.39
CA ASN A 424 2.26 -19.54 -0.20
C ASN A 424 3.12 -18.66 0.70
N SER A 425 2.53 -17.63 1.33
CA SER A 425 3.27 -16.78 2.28
C SER A 425 3.73 -17.54 3.51
N PHE A 426 2.89 -18.44 4.03
CA PHE A 426 3.24 -19.30 5.15
C PHE A 426 4.35 -20.30 4.79
N VAL A 427 4.36 -20.81 3.56
CA VAL A 427 5.50 -21.61 3.04
C VAL A 427 6.79 -20.80 2.98
N GLN A 428 6.75 -19.51 2.59
CA GLN A 428 7.96 -18.68 2.64
C GLN A 428 8.44 -18.45 4.09
N ILE A 429 7.50 -18.29 5.03
CA ILE A 429 7.82 -18.21 6.47
C ILE A 429 8.49 -19.50 6.94
N LEU A 430 7.97 -20.67 6.56
CA LEU A 430 8.57 -21.97 6.91
C LEU A 430 9.99 -22.09 6.37
N ARG A 431 10.23 -21.71 5.10
CA ARG A 431 11.57 -21.73 4.49
C ARG A 431 12.55 -20.80 5.18
N ALA A 432 12.12 -19.58 5.52
CA ALA A 432 12.95 -18.65 6.28
C ALA A 432 13.29 -19.21 7.67
N THR A 433 12.33 -19.87 8.31
CA THR A 433 12.51 -20.51 9.62
C THR A 433 13.46 -21.71 9.55
N GLU A 434 13.40 -22.48 8.46
CA GLU A 434 14.31 -23.59 8.20
C GLU A 434 15.76 -23.09 8.08
N SER A 435 16.00 -21.98 7.38
CA SER A 435 17.34 -21.37 7.30
C SER A 435 17.91 -20.99 8.67
N PHE A 436 17.08 -20.56 9.62
CA PHE A 436 17.54 -20.29 10.99
C PHE A 436 18.00 -21.57 11.70
N PHE A 437 17.32 -22.69 11.46
CA PHE A 437 17.74 -23.98 12.03
C PHE A 437 18.98 -24.54 11.33
N ASP A 438 19.12 -24.34 10.02
CA ASP A 438 20.31 -24.71 9.25
C ASP A 438 21.59 -24.06 9.83
N ASP A 439 21.51 -22.78 10.19
CA ASP A 439 22.63 -22.06 10.80
C ASP A 439 23.02 -22.66 12.18
N ILE A 440 22.03 -23.08 12.98
CA ILE A 440 22.28 -23.74 14.28
C ILE A 440 23.04 -25.07 14.10
N TYR A 441 22.81 -25.81 13.02
CA TYR A 441 23.54 -27.06 12.76
C TYR A 441 24.99 -26.83 12.33
N SER A 442 25.31 -25.63 11.85
CA SER A 442 26.63 -25.30 11.32
C SER A 442 27.62 -24.79 12.38
N GLU A 443 27.15 -24.46 13.59
CA GLU A 443 28.01 -24.12 14.72
C GLU A 443 28.59 -25.42 15.34
N PRO A 444 29.92 -25.64 15.33
CA PRO A 444 30.52 -26.76 16.04
C PRO A 444 30.33 -26.60 17.55
N GLU A 445 29.97 -27.70 18.24
CA GLU A 445 29.76 -27.78 19.70
C GLU A 445 30.89 -27.20 20.55
#